data_AF-A0A137SVL0-F1
#
_entry.id   AF-A0A137SVL0-F1
#
_cell.length_a   1.000
_cell.length_b   1.000
_cell.length_c   1.000
_cell.angle_alpha   90.00
_cell.angle_beta   90.00
_cell.angle_gamma   90.00
#
_symmetry.space_group_name_H-M   'P 1'
#
loop_
_entity.id
_entity.type
_entity.pdbx_description
1 polymer ?
#
loop_
_entity_poly.entity_id
_entity_poly.type
_entity_poly.pdbx_seq_one_letter_code
_entity_poly.pdbx_strand_id
1 'polypeptide(L)'
;AVEKKDVKFIKDKKNKAIAIDRNDNDTLAWLLKLKKKNGSVSKYPSGEKLDVLPSGNADLQGYYVYSTGSLKINKIKVGDVFKVEVEGYKDIFLKAEEFGSGYHLVQIDNPKTQEENPPKPQLKTVVFVESDNQKIVLKKDHENSGIWLDALNTKGKLEKLQANTFVDFPKSNISIYNKKSKKSLTIYKLNKEDIVKISVEGFEDVYLQAEQSGGSYKLKQVKNPQASGSEGDTPSQEPKPNQKPKIGTPFNGQLNTLSNESPDENTIKWYKKLYEAGEVLLNGNAMKKIAEFGSETGYYLNPPDKAIRIKFKKLSKDDIITLRVPGWEDIRFKVVNLISYSGPTGEKEASFKELKPGEN
;
A
#
# COMPACT_ATOMS: atom_id res chain seq x y z
N ALA A 1 36.28 -8.95 -15.49
CA ALA A 1 35.65 -7.62 -15.28
C ALA A 1 36.62 -6.77 -14.48
N VAL A 2 36.84 -5.50 -14.83
CA VAL A 2 37.65 -4.60 -14.00
C VAL A 2 36.88 -4.37 -12.70
N GLU A 3 37.50 -4.67 -11.56
CA GLU A 3 36.90 -4.47 -10.25
C GLU A 3 36.64 -2.97 -10.03
N LYS A 4 35.37 -2.60 -9.80
CA LYS A 4 34.96 -1.22 -9.56
C LYS A 4 35.11 -0.89 -8.08
N LYS A 5 35.76 0.23 -7.79
CA LYS A 5 36.00 0.71 -6.42
C LYS A 5 34.74 1.27 -5.77
N ASP A 6 34.66 1.11 -4.45
CA ASP A 6 33.60 1.69 -3.62
C ASP A 6 33.94 3.13 -3.18
N VAL A 7 32.91 3.89 -2.81
CA VAL A 7 33.03 5.26 -2.29
C VAL A 7 32.43 5.28 -0.89
N LYS A 8 33.14 5.87 0.05
CA LYS A 8 32.74 5.92 1.46
C LYS A 8 32.15 7.27 1.82
N PHE A 9 30.92 7.25 2.28
CA PHE A 9 30.25 8.42 2.85
C PHE A 9 30.23 8.34 4.37
N ILE A 10 30.29 9.49 5.03
CA ILE A 10 30.22 9.58 6.50
C ILE A 10 28.82 10.04 6.93
N LYS A 11 28.43 9.72 8.16
CA LYS A 11 27.11 10.03 8.71
C LYS A 11 26.88 11.53 9.00
N ASP A 12 27.87 12.38 8.77
CA ASP A 12 27.76 13.83 8.99
C ASP A 12 26.73 14.46 8.03
N LYS A 13 25.68 15.05 8.59
CA LYS A 13 24.61 15.68 7.81
C LYS A 13 25.06 17.07 7.37
N LYS A 14 25.16 17.29 6.06
CA LYS A 14 25.53 18.58 5.48
C LYS A 14 24.35 19.21 4.74
N ASN A 15 24.10 20.48 5.01
CA ASN A 15 23.08 21.23 4.29
C ASN A 15 23.39 21.27 2.79
N LYS A 16 22.45 20.78 1.97
CA LYS A 16 22.50 20.64 0.50
C LYS A 16 23.61 19.75 -0.04
N ALA A 17 24.23 18.90 0.78
CA ALA A 17 25.39 18.12 0.38
C ALA A 17 25.43 16.73 1.03
N ILE A 18 26.25 15.84 0.48
CA ILE A 18 26.66 14.58 1.10
C ILE A 18 28.11 14.67 1.56
N ALA A 19 28.39 14.24 2.79
CA ALA A 19 29.72 14.21 3.36
C ALA A 19 30.44 12.91 2.98
N ILE A 20 31.71 13.04 2.58
CA ILE A 20 32.56 11.90 2.22
C ILE A 20 33.59 11.59 3.32
N ASP A 21 34.11 10.36 3.33
CA ASP A 21 35.26 10.02 4.16
C ASP A 21 36.54 10.66 3.59
N ARG A 22 37.15 11.54 4.38
CA ARG A 22 38.37 12.28 3.99
C ARG A 22 39.64 11.48 4.17
N ASN A 23 39.57 10.35 4.89
CA ASN A 23 40.72 9.49 5.14
C ASN A 23 40.81 8.35 4.11
N ASP A 24 39.83 8.23 3.22
CA ASP A 24 39.76 7.21 2.18
C ASP A 24 40.29 7.75 0.84
N ASN A 25 41.47 7.28 0.44
CA ASN A 25 42.16 7.74 -0.77
C ASN A 25 41.34 7.51 -2.05
N ASP A 26 40.59 6.41 -2.12
CA ASP A 26 39.75 6.09 -3.27
C ASP A 26 38.54 7.03 -3.37
N THR A 27 37.90 7.34 -2.25
CA THR A 27 36.81 8.33 -2.15
C THR A 27 37.28 9.73 -2.54
N LEU A 28 38.47 10.14 -2.09
CA LEU A 28 39.09 11.41 -2.51
C LEU A 28 39.38 11.44 -4.01
N ALA A 29 39.94 10.36 -4.56
CA ALA A 29 40.22 10.25 -5.98
C ALA A 29 38.93 10.27 -6.83
N TRP A 30 37.87 9.60 -6.38
CA TRP A 30 36.54 9.66 -6.98
C TRP A 30 36.01 11.09 -7.05
N LEU A 31 36.07 11.81 -5.92
CA LEU A 31 35.56 13.18 -5.82
C LEU A 31 36.36 14.14 -6.71
N LEU A 32 37.69 13.98 -6.78
CA LEU A 32 38.58 14.76 -7.66
C LEU A 32 38.30 14.49 -9.15
N LYS A 33 38.02 13.25 -9.55
CA LYS A 33 37.60 12.93 -10.93
C LYS A 33 36.30 13.64 -11.29
N LEU A 34 35.31 13.60 -10.39
CA LEU A 34 34.04 14.28 -10.58
C LEU A 34 34.22 15.80 -10.72
N LYS A 35 35.10 16.42 -9.90
CA LYS A 35 35.46 17.84 -10.03
C LYS A 35 36.09 18.20 -11.38
N LYS A 36 36.92 17.30 -11.92
CA LYS A 36 37.59 17.45 -13.23
C LYS A 36 36.67 17.12 -14.42
N LYS A 37 35.36 16.97 -14.21
CA LYS A 37 34.38 16.55 -15.23
C LYS A 37 34.66 15.16 -15.81
N ASN A 38 35.46 14.33 -15.12
CA ASN A 38 35.66 12.92 -15.46
C ASN A 38 34.62 12.06 -14.72
N GLY A 39 33.36 12.33 -15.03
CA GLY A 39 32.19 11.76 -14.38
C GLY A 39 30.97 12.64 -14.61
N SER A 40 29.80 12.16 -14.23
CA SER A 40 28.54 12.89 -14.38
C SER A 40 27.65 12.74 -13.16
N VAL A 41 26.92 13.81 -12.84
CA VAL A 41 25.75 13.77 -11.98
C VAL A 41 24.54 13.98 -12.86
N SER A 42 23.56 13.09 -12.81
CA SER A 42 22.32 13.22 -13.56
C SER A 42 21.10 13.01 -12.67
N LYS A 43 20.00 13.66 -13.00
CA LYS A 43 18.71 13.43 -12.34
C LYS A 43 18.20 12.05 -12.74
N TYR A 44 17.74 11.27 -11.77
CA TYR A 44 17.18 9.94 -11.98
C TYR A 44 15.64 9.98 -11.84
N PRO A 45 14.88 9.25 -12.68
CA PRO A 45 15.32 8.38 -13.78
C PRO A 45 15.52 9.11 -15.12
N SER A 46 15.29 10.42 -15.20
CA SER A 46 15.27 11.16 -16.48
C SER A 46 16.58 11.14 -17.25
N GLY A 47 17.71 10.96 -16.56
CA GLY A 47 19.05 11.02 -17.14
C GLY A 47 19.53 12.44 -17.45
N GLU A 48 18.76 13.47 -17.07
CA GLU A 48 19.12 14.88 -17.28
C GLU A 48 20.44 15.19 -16.56
N LYS A 49 21.48 15.53 -17.32
CA LYS A 49 22.81 15.82 -16.76
C LYS A 49 22.83 17.18 -16.10
N LEU A 50 23.41 17.24 -14.91
CA LEU A 50 23.64 18.49 -14.18
C LEU A 50 25.00 19.07 -14.55
N ASP A 51 25.05 20.38 -14.71
CA ASP A 51 26.29 21.11 -14.93
C ASP A 51 27.14 21.18 -13.67
N VAL A 52 28.47 21.21 -13.87
CA VAL A 52 29.43 21.50 -12.80
C VAL A 52 29.43 23.00 -12.55
N LEU A 53 29.12 23.39 -11.33
CA LEU A 53 29.16 24.78 -10.92
C LEU A 53 30.60 25.20 -10.58
N PRO A 54 31.07 26.38 -11.01
CA PRO A 54 32.42 26.88 -10.71
C PRO A 54 32.57 27.29 -9.24
N SER A 55 31.47 27.65 -8.57
CA SER A 55 31.39 27.96 -7.14
C SER A 55 30.12 27.36 -6.55
N GLY A 56 30.04 27.22 -5.22
CA GLY A 56 28.86 26.69 -4.53
C GLY A 56 27.59 27.56 -4.64
N ASN A 57 27.55 28.49 -5.60
CA ASN A 57 26.50 29.47 -5.87
C ASN A 57 25.13 28.80 -5.84
N ALA A 58 24.31 29.21 -4.86
CA ALA A 58 23.01 28.63 -4.59
C ALA A 58 21.97 28.93 -5.69
N ASP A 59 22.26 29.90 -6.58
CA ASP A 59 21.32 30.40 -7.58
C ASP A 59 21.38 29.65 -8.92
N LEU A 60 22.31 28.71 -9.08
CA LEU A 60 22.39 27.88 -10.28
C LEU A 60 22.04 26.43 -9.94
N GLN A 61 21.25 25.79 -10.81
CA GLN A 61 21.00 24.36 -10.74
C GLN A 61 22.23 23.63 -11.29
N GLY A 62 22.74 22.67 -10.52
CA GLY A 62 23.97 21.98 -10.86
C GLY A 62 24.60 21.34 -9.63
N TYR A 63 25.78 20.76 -9.80
CA TYR A 63 26.54 20.19 -8.71
C TYR A 63 27.87 20.91 -8.49
N TYR A 64 28.31 20.94 -7.24
CA TYR A 64 29.57 21.55 -6.83
C TYR A 64 30.35 20.58 -5.94
N VAL A 65 31.63 20.40 -6.26
CA VAL A 65 32.52 19.52 -5.52
C VAL A 65 33.44 20.36 -4.63
N TYR A 66 33.28 20.23 -3.31
CA TYR A 66 34.27 20.72 -2.36
C TYR A 66 35.43 19.74 -2.32
N SER A 67 36.59 20.16 -2.85
CA SER A 67 37.76 19.34 -3.19
C SER A 67 38.18 18.28 -2.17
N THR A 68 37.82 18.43 -0.89
CA THR A 68 38.24 17.54 0.19
C THR A 68 37.13 17.18 1.17
N GLY A 69 35.83 17.38 0.87
CA GLY A 69 34.86 17.16 1.94
C GLY A 69 33.40 16.92 1.63
N SER A 70 32.91 17.24 0.44
CA SER A 70 31.50 16.99 0.12
C SER A 70 31.15 17.21 -1.34
N LEU A 71 30.13 16.50 -1.79
CA LEU A 71 29.43 16.76 -3.04
C LEU A 71 28.12 17.50 -2.73
N LYS A 72 27.96 18.70 -3.30
CA LYS A 72 26.76 19.54 -3.18
C LYS A 72 25.95 19.47 -4.47
N ILE A 73 24.63 19.43 -4.37
CA ILE A 73 23.72 19.58 -5.51
C ILE A 73 22.75 20.71 -5.17
N ASN A 74 22.65 21.72 -6.05
CA ASN A 74 21.87 22.94 -5.83
C ASN A 74 20.53 22.93 -6.59
N LYS A 75 19.55 23.69 -6.07
CA LYS A 75 18.21 23.90 -6.65
C LYS A 75 17.44 22.60 -6.95
N ILE A 76 17.47 21.67 -6.00
CA ILE A 76 16.71 20.41 -6.06
C ILE A 76 15.59 20.39 -5.02
N LYS A 77 14.63 19.48 -5.19
CA LYS A 77 13.50 19.28 -4.27
C LYS A 77 13.74 18.05 -3.39
N VAL A 78 13.18 18.07 -2.18
CA VAL A 78 13.11 16.86 -1.33
C VAL A 78 12.44 15.74 -2.12
N GLY A 79 13.03 14.54 -2.08
CA GLY A 79 12.61 13.38 -2.85
C GLY A 79 13.27 13.22 -4.22
N ASP A 80 13.97 14.24 -4.74
CA ASP A 80 14.75 14.08 -5.97
C ASP A 80 15.88 13.05 -5.77
N VAL A 81 16.13 12.24 -6.81
CA VAL A 81 17.18 11.22 -6.85
C VAL A 81 18.18 11.57 -7.95
N PHE A 82 19.46 11.33 -7.68
CA PHE A 82 20.56 11.60 -8.60
C PHE A 82 21.43 10.36 -8.76
N LYS A 83 21.86 10.10 -9.99
CA LYS A 83 22.87 9.10 -10.30
C LYS A 83 24.21 9.81 -10.47
N VAL A 84 25.26 9.29 -9.82
CA VAL A 84 26.64 9.75 -9.96
C VAL A 84 27.48 8.63 -10.57
N GLU A 85 28.06 8.92 -11.73
CA GLU A 85 28.85 7.98 -12.52
C GLU A 85 30.27 8.51 -12.66
N VAL A 86 31.25 7.71 -12.24
CA VAL A 86 32.67 8.03 -12.37
C VAL A 86 33.41 6.77 -12.82
N GLU A 87 34.22 6.89 -13.87
CA GLU A 87 34.95 5.74 -14.42
C GLU A 87 35.87 5.08 -13.38
N GLY A 88 35.77 3.75 -13.27
CA GLY A 88 36.49 2.93 -12.30
C GLY A 88 35.81 2.78 -10.93
N TYR A 89 34.64 3.39 -10.73
CA TYR A 89 33.87 3.30 -9.48
C TYR A 89 32.48 2.71 -9.72
N LYS A 90 31.87 2.18 -8.65
CA LYS A 90 30.46 1.79 -8.67
C LYS A 90 29.58 3.03 -8.79
N ASP A 91 28.46 2.88 -9.49
CA ASP A 91 27.47 3.94 -9.66
C ASP A 91 26.84 4.26 -8.30
N ILE A 92 26.72 5.54 -7.96
CA ILE A 92 26.18 5.99 -6.68
C ILE A 92 24.84 6.65 -6.91
N PHE A 93 23.89 6.37 -6.04
CA PHE A 93 22.58 7.00 -6.07
C PHE A 93 22.40 7.84 -4.82
N LEU A 94 22.01 9.10 -5.00
CA LEU A 94 21.83 10.07 -3.94
C LEU A 94 20.37 10.52 -3.89
N LYS A 95 19.77 10.55 -2.71
CA LYS A 95 18.42 11.08 -2.49
C LYS A 95 18.48 12.35 -1.65
N ALA A 96 17.69 13.35 -2.03
CA ALA A 96 17.46 14.52 -1.22
C ALA A 96 16.42 14.22 -0.13
N GLU A 97 16.80 14.39 1.13
CA GLU A 97 15.92 14.21 2.29
C GLU A 97 15.80 15.50 3.09
N GLU A 98 14.68 15.65 3.80
CA GLU A 98 14.39 16.83 4.61
C GLU A 98 15.46 17.03 5.71
N PHE A 99 15.95 18.27 5.81
CA PHE A 99 16.93 18.67 6.81
C PHE A 99 16.69 20.12 7.24
N GLY A 100 15.94 20.30 8.33
CA GLY A 100 15.51 21.63 8.79
C GLY A 100 14.68 22.34 7.71
N SER A 101 15.00 23.61 7.44
CA SER A 101 14.35 24.37 6.35
C SER A 101 14.89 24.06 4.95
N GLY A 102 15.67 22.98 4.80
CA GLY A 102 16.35 22.60 3.56
C GLY A 102 16.39 21.10 3.36
N TYR A 103 17.47 20.61 2.75
CA TYR A 103 17.69 19.18 2.51
C TYR A 103 19.15 18.81 2.77
N HIS A 104 19.39 17.52 3.05
CA HIS A 104 20.71 16.90 2.91
C HIS A 104 20.67 15.86 1.79
N LEU A 105 21.83 15.34 1.38
CA LEU A 105 21.91 14.21 0.46
C LEU A 105 22.32 12.95 1.21
N VAL A 106 21.61 11.85 0.97
CA VAL A 106 21.97 10.51 1.47
C VAL A 106 22.25 9.57 0.31
N GLN A 107 23.14 8.60 0.52
CA GLN A 107 23.29 7.50 -0.42
C GLN A 107 22.11 6.54 -0.26
N ILE A 108 21.57 6.08 -1.39
CA ILE A 108 20.59 5.00 -1.49
C ILE A 108 21.13 3.90 -2.41
N ASP A 109 20.52 2.72 -2.34
CA ASP A 109 20.79 1.65 -3.30
C ASP A 109 20.35 2.03 -4.71
N ASN A 110 20.88 1.33 -5.72
CA ASN A 110 20.47 1.55 -7.10
C ASN A 110 18.95 1.33 -7.25
N PRO A 111 18.17 2.36 -7.66
CA PRO A 111 16.73 2.26 -7.78
C PRO A 111 16.25 1.26 -8.84
N LYS A 112 17.14 0.75 -9.72
CA LYS A 112 16.83 -0.36 -10.65
C LYS A 112 17.02 -1.75 -10.03
N THR A 113 17.87 -1.90 -9.01
CA THR A 113 17.97 -3.14 -8.23
C THR A 113 16.93 -3.22 -7.12
N GLN A 114 16.17 -2.14 -6.90
CA GLN A 114 14.84 -2.21 -6.33
C GLN A 114 13.83 -2.30 -7.49
N GLU A 115 13.60 -3.50 -8.03
CA GLU A 115 12.27 -3.85 -8.54
C GLU A 115 11.30 -3.97 -7.35
N GLU A 116 11.08 -2.86 -6.66
CA GLU A 116 9.79 -2.59 -6.07
C GLU A 116 9.26 -1.36 -6.78
N ASN A 117 8.09 -1.56 -7.39
CA ASN A 117 7.34 -0.65 -8.22
C ASN A 117 7.61 0.85 -7.97
N PRO A 118 7.72 1.70 -9.01
CA PRO A 118 7.55 3.14 -8.80
C PRO A 118 6.28 3.34 -7.96
N PRO A 119 6.14 4.39 -7.13
CA PRO A 119 4.82 4.70 -6.61
C PRO A 119 3.94 4.89 -7.84
N LYS A 120 3.13 3.87 -8.14
CA LYS A 120 1.98 4.00 -9.02
C LYS A 120 1.35 5.30 -8.55
N PRO A 121 1.06 6.29 -9.42
CA PRO A 121 0.17 7.36 -9.00
C PRO A 121 -0.98 6.65 -8.29
N GLN A 122 -1.17 6.91 -6.99
CA GLN A 122 -2.19 6.20 -6.24
C GLN A 122 -3.49 6.52 -6.94
N LEU A 123 -3.93 5.57 -7.75
CA LEU A 123 -5.11 5.74 -8.56
C LEU A 123 -6.24 5.84 -7.56
N LYS A 124 -7.03 6.90 -7.71
CA LYS A 124 -8.14 7.13 -6.80
C LYS A 124 -9.13 5.98 -6.96
N THR A 125 -9.67 5.52 -5.85
CA THR A 125 -10.72 4.51 -5.84
C THR A 125 -12.07 5.15 -5.55
N VAL A 126 -13.12 4.45 -5.96
CA VAL A 126 -14.49 4.78 -5.62
C VAL A 126 -15.12 3.62 -4.87
N VAL A 127 -16.03 3.95 -3.95
CA VAL A 127 -16.73 2.95 -3.13
C VAL A 127 -18.17 2.86 -3.59
N PHE A 128 -18.59 1.67 -3.98
CA PHE A 128 -20.00 1.35 -4.24
C PHE A 128 -20.65 0.81 -2.97
N VAL A 129 -21.89 1.21 -2.71
CA VAL A 129 -22.60 0.88 -1.46
C VAL A 129 -23.88 0.09 -1.68
N GLU A 130 -24.53 0.27 -2.82
CA GLU A 130 -25.79 -0.40 -3.14
C GLU A 130 -25.88 -0.66 -4.63
N SER A 131 -26.60 -1.72 -5.02
CA SER A 131 -27.04 -1.92 -6.40
C SER A 131 -28.52 -2.25 -6.43
N ASP A 132 -29.21 -1.62 -7.37
CA ASP A 132 -30.64 -1.75 -7.57
C ASP A 132 -30.95 -1.51 -9.04
N ASN A 133 -31.69 -2.44 -9.66
CA ASN A 133 -32.22 -2.41 -11.03
C ASN A 133 -31.39 -1.55 -12.02
N GLN A 134 -30.38 -2.16 -12.62
CA GLN A 134 -29.45 -1.59 -13.63
C GLN A 134 -28.56 -0.45 -13.11
N LYS A 135 -28.66 -0.11 -11.83
CA LYS A 135 -28.00 1.03 -11.20
C LYS A 135 -27.11 0.57 -10.07
N ILE A 136 -25.99 1.27 -9.92
CA ILE A 136 -25.06 1.13 -8.81
C ILE A 136 -24.87 2.49 -8.13
N VAL A 137 -24.89 2.49 -6.80
CA VAL A 137 -24.82 3.68 -5.96
C VAL A 137 -23.41 3.79 -5.39
N LEU A 138 -22.84 4.98 -5.50
CA LEU A 138 -21.55 5.32 -4.90
C LEU A 138 -21.77 5.92 -3.51
N LYS A 139 -20.82 5.72 -2.59
CA LYS A 139 -20.82 6.35 -1.27
C LYS A 139 -20.82 7.87 -1.43
N LYS A 140 -21.95 8.52 -1.16
CA LYS A 140 -22.18 9.94 -1.49
C LYS A 140 -21.18 10.91 -0.84
N ASP A 141 -20.65 10.55 0.33
CA ASP A 141 -19.73 11.36 1.16
C ASP A 141 -18.25 10.98 0.95
N HIS A 142 -17.96 10.03 0.04
CA HIS A 142 -16.59 9.72 -0.32
C HIS A 142 -16.03 10.81 -1.24
N GLU A 143 -14.86 11.35 -0.90
CA GLU A 143 -14.21 12.48 -1.59
C GLU A 143 -14.13 12.30 -3.11
N ASN A 144 -13.90 11.06 -3.55
CA ASN A 144 -13.66 10.74 -4.95
C ASN A 144 -14.94 10.42 -5.75
N SER A 145 -16.10 10.19 -5.11
CA SER A 145 -17.30 9.71 -5.81
C SER A 145 -17.94 10.74 -6.74
N GLY A 146 -17.94 12.03 -6.35
CA GLY A 146 -18.42 13.10 -7.24
C GLY A 146 -17.46 13.33 -8.40
N ILE A 147 -16.17 13.42 -8.09
CA ILE A 147 -15.08 13.65 -9.05
C ILE A 147 -15.07 12.56 -10.12
N TRP A 148 -15.22 11.30 -9.72
CA TRP A 148 -15.25 10.17 -10.65
C TRP A 148 -16.43 10.21 -11.61
N LEU A 149 -17.65 10.53 -11.12
CA LEU A 149 -18.83 10.62 -11.97
C LEU A 149 -18.74 11.78 -12.96
N ASP A 150 -18.21 12.93 -12.54
CA ASP A 150 -17.99 14.08 -13.43
C ASP A 150 -16.93 13.77 -14.50
N ALA A 151 -15.84 13.12 -14.11
CA ALA A 151 -14.78 12.70 -15.03
C ALA A 151 -15.28 11.61 -16.01
N LEU A 152 -16.10 10.66 -15.54
CA LEU A 152 -16.74 9.66 -16.40
C LEU A 152 -17.63 10.32 -17.47
N ASN A 153 -18.45 11.29 -17.07
CA ASN A 153 -19.37 11.99 -17.97
C ASN A 153 -18.62 12.70 -19.11
N THR A 154 -17.56 13.41 -18.77
CA THR A 154 -16.79 14.23 -19.73
C THR A 154 -15.81 13.42 -20.58
N LYS A 155 -15.01 12.54 -19.96
CA LYS A 155 -13.81 11.95 -20.57
C LYS A 155 -13.62 10.46 -20.31
N GLY A 156 -14.38 9.85 -19.40
CA GLY A 156 -14.23 8.42 -19.12
C GLY A 156 -14.57 7.53 -20.31
N LYS A 157 -14.06 6.30 -20.33
CA LYS A 157 -14.32 5.30 -21.35
C LYS A 157 -15.19 4.19 -20.77
N LEU A 158 -16.16 3.72 -21.55
CA LEU A 158 -16.99 2.57 -21.20
C LEU A 158 -16.82 1.51 -22.29
N GLU A 159 -16.44 0.32 -21.88
CA GLU A 159 -16.18 -0.80 -22.78
C GLU A 159 -16.90 -2.03 -22.27
N LYS A 160 -17.32 -2.92 -23.15
CA LYS A 160 -17.97 -4.18 -22.82
C LYS A 160 -17.06 -5.34 -23.24
N LEU A 161 -16.92 -6.33 -22.38
CA LEU A 161 -16.19 -7.55 -22.70
C LEU A 161 -16.97 -8.34 -23.77
N GLN A 162 -16.34 -8.58 -24.91
CA GLN A 162 -16.85 -9.38 -26.02
C GLN A 162 -15.71 -10.23 -26.56
N ALA A 163 -15.93 -11.54 -26.69
CA ALA A 163 -14.94 -12.49 -27.22
C ALA A 163 -13.52 -12.27 -26.62
N ASN A 164 -13.44 -12.14 -25.29
CA ASN A 164 -12.20 -11.89 -24.53
C ASN A 164 -11.48 -10.57 -24.85
N THR A 165 -12.16 -9.58 -25.41
CA THR A 165 -11.63 -8.22 -25.61
C THR A 165 -12.62 -7.17 -25.13
N PHE A 166 -12.12 -6.04 -24.61
CA PHE A 166 -12.98 -4.90 -24.29
C PHE A 166 -13.22 -4.08 -25.55
N VAL A 167 -14.48 -4.01 -25.97
CA VAL A 167 -14.94 -3.26 -27.13
C VAL A 167 -15.73 -2.04 -26.65
N ASP A 168 -15.58 -0.91 -27.33
CA ASP A 168 -16.30 0.33 -27.00
C ASP A 168 -17.80 0.09 -26.82
N PHE A 169 -18.33 0.52 -25.67
CA PHE A 169 -19.75 0.45 -25.35
C PHE A 169 -20.31 1.87 -25.31
N PRO A 170 -21.38 2.17 -26.08
CA PRO A 170 -21.84 3.54 -26.25
C PRO A 170 -22.15 4.24 -24.94
N LYS A 171 -21.60 5.46 -24.75
CA LYS A 171 -21.92 6.31 -23.59
C LYS A 171 -23.40 6.68 -23.51
N SER A 172 -24.16 6.63 -24.60
CA SER A 172 -25.61 6.81 -24.58
C SER A 172 -26.35 5.73 -23.77
N ASN A 173 -25.68 4.61 -23.46
CA ASN A 173 -26.20 3.57 -22.61
C ASN A 173 -25.92 3.80 -21.12
N ILE A 174 -25.37 4.95 -20.71
CA ILE A 174 -25.23 5.29 -19.29
C ILE A 174 -26.03 6.51 -18.90
N SER A 175 -26.51 6.51 -17.66
CA SER A 175 -27.11 7.67 -17.00
C SER A 175 -26.40 7.92 -15.68
N ILE A 176 -25.88 9.14 -15.51
CA ILE A 176 -25.12 9.56 -14.34
C ILE A 176 -25.99 10.49 -13.50
N TYR A 177 -26.14 10.14 -12.22
CA TYR A 177 -26.76 11.00 -11.23
C TYR A 177 -25.71 11.44 -10.22
N ASN A 178 -25.29 12.70 -10.28
CA ASN A 178 -24.30 13.28 -9.37
C ASN A 178 -24.91 14.48 -8.61
N LYS A 179 -25.52 14.21 -7.45
CA LYS A 179 -26.03 15.26 -6.54
C LYS A 179 -25.45 15.06 -5.14
N LYS A 180 -25.61 16.07 -4.28
CA LYS A 180 -25.23 15.99 -2.86
C LYS A 180 -25.99 14.87 -2.13
N SER A 181 -27.28 14.71 -2.43
CA SER A 181 -28.15 13.71 -1.79
C SER A 181 -27.84 12.28 -2.22
N LYS A 182 -27.42 12.04 -3.46
CA LYS A 182 -27.18 10.71 -4.02
C LYS A 182 -26.22 10.78 -5.21
N LYS A 183 -25.39 9.74 -5.32
CA LYS A 183 -24.44 9.53 -6.42
C LYS A 183 -24.63 8.14 -6.99
N SER A 184 -24.99 8.03 -8.25
CA SER A 184 -25.24 6.72 -8.88
C SER A 184 -24.99 6.71 -10.37
N LEU A 185 -24.68 5.53 -10.89
CA LEU A 185 -24.50 5.22 -12.30
C LEU A 185 -25.52 4.15 -12.69
N THR A 186 -26.28 4.39 -13.75
CA THR A 186 -27.13 3.39 -14.41
C THR A 186 -26.48 3.01 -15.73
N ILE A 187 -26.44 1.71 -16.04
CA ILE A 187 -25.95 1.19 -17.31
C ILE A 187 -27.07 0.37 -17.94
N TYR A 188 -27.46 0.73 -19.17
CA TYR A 188 -28.53 0.09 -19.92
C TYR A 188 -27.98 -0.90 -20.95
N LYS A 189 -28.88 -1.73 -21.49
CA LYS A 189 -28.61 -2.66 -22.62
C LYS A 189 -27.47 -3.65 -22.37
N LEU A 190 -27.34 -4.11 -21.13
CA LEU A 190 -26.54 -5.28 -20.79
C LEU A 190 -27.42 -6.53 -20.79
N ASN A 191 -26.84 -7.64 -21.23
CA ASN A 191 -27.38 -8.97 -21.02
C ASN A 191 -26.87 -9.53 -19.67
N LYS A 192 -27.49 -10.62 -19.21
CA LYS A 192 -26.96 -11.39 -18.08
C LYS A 192 -25.49 -11.75 -18.35
N GLU A 193 -24.66 -11.64 -17.31
CA GLU A 193 -23.23 -11.93 -17.32
C GLU A 193 -22.35 -11.00 -18.14
N ASP A 194 -22.91 -10.01 -18.86
CA ASP A 194 -22.12 -8.98 -19.51
C ASP A 194 -21.24 -8.27 -18.47
N ILE A 195 -19.96 -8.11 -18.79
CA ILE A 195 -18.99 -7.35 -17.99
C ILE A 195 -18.64 -6.07 -18.73
N VAL A 196 -18.73 -4.94 -18.04
CA VAL A 196 -18.25 -3.66 -18.54
C VAL A 196 -17.03 -3.19 -17.76
N LYS A 197 -16.11 -2.55 -18.49
CA LYS A 197 -14.96 -1.83 -17.96
C LYS A 197 -15.23 -0.33 -18.05
N ILE A 198 -14.98 0.38 -16.96
CA ILE A 198 -15.09 1.83 -16.88
C ILE A 198 -13.70 2.37 -16.56
N SER A 199 -13.13 3.12 -17.51
CA SER A 199 -11.80 3.71 -17.37
C SER A 199 -11.94 5.23 -17.18
N VAL A 200 -11.39 5.77 -16.10
CA VAL A 200 -11.40 7.22 -15.80
C VAL A 200 -9.99 7.65 -15.46
N GLU A 201 -9.51 8.71 -16.12
CA GLU A 201 -8.15 9.22 -15.91
C GLU A 201 -7.91 9.59 -14.43
N GLY A 202 -6.82 9.06 -13.85
CA GLY A 202 -6.48 9.25 -12.45
C GLY A 202 -7.21 8.35 -11.45
N PHE A 203 -8.00 7.39 -11.94
CA PHE A 203 -8.73 6.41 -11.12
C PHE A 203 -8.40 4.98 -11.53
N GLU A 204 -8.66 4.04 -10.62
CA GLU A 204 -8.61 2.62 -10.95
C GLU A 204 -9.76 2.26 -11.90
N ASP A 205 -9.47 1.33 -12.83
CA ASP A 205 -10.49 0.79 -13.73
C ASP A 205 -11.54 0.03 -12.91
N VAL A 206 -12.81 0.32 -13.17
CA VAL A 206 -13.94 -0.34 -12.51
C VAL A 206 -14.52 -1.37 -13.46
N TYR A 207 -14.71 -2.60 -12.97
CA TYR A 207 -15.37 -3.67 -13.71
C TYR A 207 -16.71 -3.99 -13.06
N LEU A 208 -17.79 -3.93 -13.82
CA LEU A 208 -19.14 -4.25 -13.35
C LEU A 208 -19.73 -5.40 -14.17
N GLN A 209 -20.26 -6.41 -13.49
CA GLN A 209 -21.01 -7.51 -14.09
C GLN A 209 -22.51 -7.32 -13.89
N ALA A 210 -23.29 -7.60 -14.93
CA ALA A 210 -24.74 -7.66 -14.87
C ALA A 210 -25.20 -9.02 -14.31
N GLU A 211 -25.66 -9.04 -13.05
CA GLU A 211 -26.25 -10.22 -12.41
C GLU A 211 -27.77 -10.20 -12.56
N GLN A 212 -28.36 -11.33 -12.94
CA GLN A 212 -29.81 -11.43 -13.12
C GLN A 212 -30.57 -11.09 -11.83
N SER A 213 -31.58 -10.23 -11.96
CA SER A 213 -32.42 -9.79 -10.84
C SER A 213 -33.86 -9.57 -11.35
N GLY A 214 -34.71 -10.59 -11.20
CA GLY A 214 -36.07 -10.58 -11.74
C GLY A 214 -36.06 -10.49 -13.28
N GLY A 215 -36.91 -9.62 -13.84
CA GLY A 215 -36.95 -9.34 -15.29
C GLY A 215 -35.83 -8.41 -15.80
N SER A 216 -34.83 -8.10 -14.96
CA SER A 216 -33.70 -7.24 -15.31
C SER A 216 -32.40 -7.73 -14.66
N TYR A 217 -31.46 -6.82 -14.37
CA TYR A 217 -30.18 -7.12 -13.74
C TYR A 217 -29.80 -6.09 -12.67
N LYS A 218 -28.93 -6.50 -11.76
CA LYS A 218 -28.17 -5.64 -10.84
C LYS A 218 -26.72 -5.58 -11.31
N LEU A 219 -26.03 -4.50 -10.96
CA LEU A 219 -24.63 -4.31 -11.28
C LEU A 219 -23.79 -4.66 -10.06
N LYS A 220 -22.83 -5.56 -10.23
CA LYS A 220 -21.91 -5.95 -9.18
C LYS A 220 -20.49 -5.67 -9.60
N GLN A 221 -19.70 -5.08 -8.70
CA GLN A 221 -18.28 -4.89 -8.95
C GLN A 221 -17.56 -6.25 -8.95
N VAL A 222 -16.78 -6.49 -10.01
CA VAL A 222 -15.96 -7.69 -10.20
C VAL A 222 -14.51 -7.30 -10.42
N LYS A 223 -13.60 -8.27 -10.44
CA LYS A 223 -12.20 -8.06 -10.81
C LYS A 223 -12.05 -8.03 -12.33
N ASN A 224 -10.90 -7.53 -12.81
CA ASN A 224 -10.56 -7.59 -14.23
C ASN A 224 -10.59 -9.05 -14.74
N PRO A 225 -11.52 -9.41 -15.65
CA PRO A 225 -11.66 -10.78 -16.14
C PRO A 225 -10.51 -11.23 -17.05
N GLN A 226 -9.80 -10.29 -17.67
CA GLN A 226 -8.65 -10.58 -18.56
C GLN A 226 -7.31 -10.68 -17.82
N ALA A 227 -7.27 -10.41 -16.52
CA ALA A 227 -6.05 -10.62 -15.72
C ALA A 227 -5.72 -12.11 -15.52
N SER A 228 -6.61 -13.00 -15.98
CA SER A 228 -6.50 -14.45 -15.96
C SER A 228 -6.33 -14.94 -17.41
N GLY A 229 -5.08 -15.17 -17.81
CA GLY A 229 -4.72 -15.55 -19.17
C GLY A 229 -3.40 -16.31 -19.25
N SER A 230 -3.24 -17.38 -18.47
CA SER A 230 -2.47 -18.60 -18.77
C SER A 230 -2.65 -19.58 -17.61
N GLU A 231 -2.88 -20.85 -17.95
CA GLU A 231 -3.23 -22.01 -17.10
C GLU A 231 -4.70 -21.99 -16.63
N GLY A 232 -5.61 -22.82 -17.13
CA GLY A 232 -5.49 -24.25 -17.45
C GLY A 232 -6.06 -25.03 -16.28
N ASP A 233 -7.21 -25.69 -16.47
CA ASP A 233 -7.91 -26.49 -15.46
C ASP A 233 -6.95 -27.29 -14.57
N THR A 234 -6.76 -26.80 -13.32
CA THR A 234 -6.08 -27.52 -12.24
C THR A 234 -6.76 -27.07 -10.94
N PRO A 235 -7.13 -27.99 -10.02
CA PRO A 235 -8.00 -27.71 -8.89
C PRO A 235 -7.43 -26.60 -8.01
N SER A 236 -8.31 -25.67 -7.63
CA SER A 236 -8.22 -24.76 -6.47
C SER A 236 -6.80 -24.61 -5.90
N GLN A 237 -5.97 -23.76 -6.52
CA GLN A 237 -4.74 -23.34 -5.85
C GLN A 237 -5.09 -22.38 -4.71
N GLU A 238 -5.00 -22.92 -3.50
CA GLU A 238 -4.91 -22.17 -2.26
C GLU A 238 -3.89 -21.02 -2.40
N PRO A 239 -4.14 -19.89 -1.71
CA PRO A 239 -3.22 -18.76 -1.73
C PRO A 239 -1.81 -19.20 -1.33
N LYS A 240 -0.78 -18.72 -2.04
CA LYS A 240 0.63 -18.95 -1.67
C LYS A 240 0.81 -18.67 -0.16
N PRO A 241 1.28 -19.62 0.65
CA PRO A 241 1.16 -19.62 2.12
C PRO A 241 2.03 -18.60 2.88
N ASN A 242 2.68 -17.62 2.23
CA ASN A 242 3.77 -16.85 2.85
C ASN A 242 3.50 -15.35 3.05
N GLN A 243 2.29 -14.83 2.78
CA GLN A 243 1.95 -13.49 3.25
C GLN A 243 1.16 -13.57 4.55
N LYS A 244 1.78 -13.11 5.65
CA LYS A 244 1.13 -13.02 6.95
C LYS A 244 -0.07 -12.04 6.87
N PRO A 245 -1.26 -12.43 7.35
CA PRO A 245 -2.42 -11.55 7.43
C PRO A 245 -2.12 -10.34 8.32
N LYS A 246 -2.63 -9.17 7.95
CA LYS A 246 -2.45 -7.94 8.74
C LYS A 246 -3.63 -7.78 9.69
N ILE A 247 -3.54 -8.35 10.89
CA ILE A 247 -4.51 -8.17 11.97
C ILE A 247 -3.73 -7.66 13.18
N GLY A 248 -4.17 -6.61 13.88
CA GLY A 248 -3.41 -6.17 15.06
C GLY A 248 -3.48 -4.71 15.48
N THR A 249 -4.19 -3.83 14.77
CA THR A 249 -4.41 -2.47 15.30
C THR A 249 -5.60 -2.48 16.28
N PRO A 250 -5.45 -1.89 17.48
CA PRO A 250 -6.58 -1.65 18.37
C PRO A 250 -7.65 -0.84 17.63
N PHE A 251 -8.88 -1.33 17.61
CA PHE A 251 -9.99 -0.61 16.98
C PHE A 251 -10.39 0.58 17.86
N ASN A 252 -10.22 1.82 17.40
CA ASN A 252 -10.70 3.02 18.12
C ASN A 252 -10.33 3.05 19.62
N GLY A 253 -9.14 2.56 20.00
CA GLY A 253 -8.70 2.52 21.40
C GLY A 253 -9.43 1.49 22.28
N GLN A 254 -10.26 0.61 21.72
CA GLN A 254 -10.82 -0.55 22.43
C GLN A 254 -9.74 -1.59 22.60
N LEU A 255 -9.20 -1.71 23.81
CA LEU A 255 -7.97 -2.48 24.00
C LEU A 255 -8.27 -3.98 23.78
N ASN A 256 -9.43 -4.50 24.20
CA ASN A 256 -9.84 -5.91 23.99
C ASN A 256 -10.13 -6.36 22.54
N THR A 257 -9.94 -5.50 21.53
CA THR A 257 -10.33 -5.79 20.14
C THR A 257 -9.15 -5.72 19.18
N LEU A 258 -8.88 -6.82 18.47
CA LEU A 258 -8.01 -6.82 17.29
C LEU A 258 -8.85 -6.50 16.05
N SER A 259 -8.38 -5.59 15.20
CA SER A 259 -9.09 -5.20 13.99
C SER A 259 -8.18 -4.87 12.81
N ASN A 260 -8.80 -4.76 11.64
CA ASN A 260 -8.24 -4.09 10.48
C ASN A 260 -9.35 -3.32 9.74
N GLU A 261 -9.24 -1.99 9.66
CA GLU A 261 -10.22 -1.11 9.02
C GLU A 261 -10.08 -1.04 7.49
N SER A 262 -8.95 -1.49 6.95
CA SER A 262 -8.67 -1.52 5.51
C SER A 262 -7.91 -2.80 5.14
N PRO A 263 -8.55 -3.97 5.28
CA PRO A 263 -7.87 -5.25 5.07
C PRO A 263 -7.62 -5.52 3.59
N ASP A 264 -6.42 -6.03 3.29
CA ASP A 264 -6.10 -6.59 1.98
C ASP A 264 -6.81 -7.93 1.73
N GLU A 265 -6.80 -8.40 0.49
CA GLU A 265 -7.51 -9.63 0.11
C GLU A 265 -7.04 -10.87 0.88
N ASN A 266 -5.75 -10.93 1.20
CA ASN A 266 -5.19 -12.02 1.98
C ASN A 266 -5.78 -12.03 3.41
N THR A 267 -5.82 -10.86 4.05
CA THR A 267 -6.42 -10.68 5.38
C THR A 267 -7.92 -11.01 5.38
N ILE A 268 -8.65 -10.62 4.32
CA ILE A 268 -10.08 -10.96 4.16
C ILE A 268 -10.25 -12.47 4.04
N LYS A 269 -9.46 -13.15 3.19
CA LYS A 269 -9.54 -14.61 3.00
C LYS A 269 -9.20 -15.36 4.29
N TRP A 270 -8.12 -14.97 4.94
CA TRP A 270 -7.70 -15.54 6.22
C TRP A 270 -8.80 -15.36 7.29
N TYR A 271 -9.37 -14.17 7.42
CA TYR A 271 -10.40 -13.91 8.42
C TYR A 271 -11.70 -14.68 8.16
N LYS A 272 -12.11 -14.84 6.88
CA LYS A 272 -13.24 -15.72 6.52
C LYS A 272 -12.98 -17.16 6.94
N LYS A 273 -11.77 -17.67 6.68
CA LYS A 273 -11.37 -19.01 7.11
C LYS A 273 -11.29 -19.15 8.63
N LEU A 274 -10.78 -18.13 9.34
CA LEU A 274 -10.84 -18.08 10.81
C LEU A 274 -12.29 -18.14 11.32
N TYR A 275 -13.20 -17.41 10.67
CA TYR A 275 -14.60 -17.34 11.06
C TYR A 275 -15.35 -18.67 10.88
N GLU A 276 -15.09 -19.36 9.76
CA GLU A 276 -15.73 -20.61 9.36
C GLU A 276 -15.16 -21.83 10.08
N ALA A 277 -13.84 -21.94 10.18
CA ALA A 277 -13.15 -23.18 10.55
C ALA A 277 -11.82 -23.00 11.31
N GLY A 278 -11.44 -21.77 11.68
CA GLY A 278 -10.21 -21.55 12.42
C GLY A 278 -10.37 -21.71 13.93
N GLU A 279 -9.23 -21.84 14.59
CA GLU A 279 -9.13 -22.03 16.04
C GLU A 279 -8.52 -20.81 16.71
N VAL A 280 -9.06 -20.45 17.88
CA VAL A 280 -8.48 -19.43 18.75
C VAL A 280 -8.07 -20.09 20.05
N LEU A 281 -6.78 -20.00 20.38
CA LEU A 281 -6.21 -20.60 21.58
C LEU A 281 -5.81 -19.52 22.58
N LEU A 282 -6.04 -19.77 23.87
CA LEU A 282 -5.53 -19.02 25.01
C LEU A 282 -4.52 -19.87 25.76
N ASN A 283 -3.25 -19.45 25.79
CA ASN A 283 -2.16 -20.19 26.43
C ASN A 283 -2.10 -21.67 25.97
N GLY A 284 -2.36 -21.90 24.67
CA GLY A 284 -2.39 -23.24 24.06
C GLY A 284 -3.72 -24.00 24.20
N ASN A 285 -4.67 -23.52 25.00
CA ASN A 285 -5.97 -24.17 25.17
C ASN A 285 -7.04 -23.55 24.27
N ALA A 286 -7.92 -24.36 23.69
CA ALA A 286 -9.01 -23.87 22.85
C ALA A 286 -9.92 -22.90 23.62
N MET A 287 -10.14 -21.72 23.06
CA MET A 287 -11.02 -20.71 23.62
C MET A 287 -12.45 -20.91 23.08
N LYS A 288 -13.47 -20.65 23.88
CA LYS A 288 -14.87 -20.74 23.44
C LYS A 288 -15.24 -19.53 22.57
N LYS A 289 -15.85 -19.78 21.41
CA LYS A 289 -16.54 -18.74 20.61
C LYS A 289 -17.84 -18.37 21.32
N ILE A 290 -17.97 -17.12 21.73
CA ILE A 290 -19.11 -16.61 22.52
C ILE A 290 -19.94 -15.62 21.73
N ALA A 291 -21.18 -15.37 22.16
CA ALA A 291 -21.98 -14.26 21.68
C ALA A 291 -21.43 -12.93 22.23
N GLU A 292 -21.58 -11.84 21.46
CA GLU A 292 -21.01 -10.52 21.75
C GLU A 292 -21.29 -10.02 23.20
N PHE A 293 -22.48 -10.32 23.73
CA PHE A 293 -22.94 -9.86 25.05
C PHE A 293 -22.82 -10.89 26.19
N GLY A 294 -21.98 -11.93 26.05
CA GLY A 294 -21.80 -12.96 27.09
C GLY A 294 -20.89 -12.55 28.27
N SER A 295 -21.07 -13.18 29.43
CA SER A 295 -20.23 -13.02 30.63
C SER A 295 -19.11 -14.05 30.76
N GLU A 296 -18.99 -14.97 29.81
CA GLU A 296 -17.99 -16.05 29.81
C GLU A 296 -16.62 -15.57 29.28
N THR A 297 -15.55 -16.27 29.65
CA THR A 297 -14.24 -16.10 29.00
C THR A 297 -14.33 -16.68 27.59
N GLY A 298 -13.94 -15.89 26.59
CA GLY A 298 -14.13 -16.29 25.21
C GLY A 298 -13.73 -15.23 24.20
N TYR A 299 -13.95 -15.57 22.93
CA TYR A 299 -13.76 -14.65 21.82
C TYR A 299 -15.03 -14.52 20.97
N TYR A 300 -15.19 -13.36 20.35
CA TYR A 300 -16.23 -13.08 19.38
C TYR A 300 -15.59 -12.60 18.08
N LEU A 301 -16.06 -13.14 16.95
CA LEU A 301 -15.69 -12.70 15.61
C LEU A 301 -16.88 -11.98 14.99
N ASN A 302 -16.66 -10.75 14.53
CA ASN A 302 -17.64 -10.09 13.67
C ASN A 302 -17.83 -10.89 12.37
N PRO A 303 -19.05 -10.93 11.80
CA PRO A 303 -19.28 -11.47 10.48
C PRO A 303 -18.34 -10.83 9.44
N PRO A 304 -17.66 -11.61 8.57
CA PRO A 304 -16.65 -11.10 7.64
C PRO A 304 -17.16 -10.06 6.63
N ASP A 305 -18.45 -10.05 6.34
CA ASP A 305 -19.16 -9.07 5.51
C ASP A 305 -19.40 -7.74 6.23
N LYS A 306 -19.37 -7.73 7.57
CA LYS A 306 -19.57 -6.53 8.39
C LYS A 306 -18.26 -5.88 8.81
N ALA A 307 -17.34 -6.65 9.38
CA ALA A 307 -16.03 -6.14 9.83
C ALA A 307 -15.05 -7.28 10.13
N ILE A 308 -13.76 -7.01 9.93
CA ILE A 308 -12.67 -7.86 10.43
C ILE A 308 -12.34 -7.41 11.87
N ARG A 309 -13.01 -8.03 12.85
CA ARG A 309 -12.84 -7.70 14.27
C ARG A 309 -12.93 -8.94 15.16
N ILE A 310 -11.94 -9.09 16.01
CA ILE A 310 -11.86 -10.15 17.03
C ILE A 310 -11.91 -9.48 18.39
N LYS A 311 -12.95 -9.78 19.16
CA LYS A 311 -13.10 -9.28 20.53
C LYS A 311 -12.80 -10.39 21.52
N PHE A 312 -12.03 -10.10 22.55
CA PHE A 312 -11.71 -11.05 23.61
C PHE A 312 -12.34 -10.61 24.94
N LYS A 313 -12.66 -11.59 25.79
CA LYS A 313 -13.21 -11.35 27.13
C LYS A 313 -12.44 -12.11 28.19
N LYS A 314 -12.31 -11.47 29.36
CA LYS A 314 -11.70 -12.02 30.58
C LYS A 314 -10.27 -12.55 30.37
N LEU A 315 -9.47 -11.72 29.70
CA LEU A 315 -8.04 -11.96 29.55
C LEU A 315 -7.27 -11.56 30.81
N SER A 316 -6.16 -12.25 31.05
CA SER A 316 -5.18 -11.96 32.09
C SER A 316 -3.92 -11.33 31.48
N LYS A 317 -3.14 -10.63 32.32
CA LYS A 317 -1.83 -10.13 31.90
C LYS A 317 -0.94 -11.32 31.55
N ASP A 318 -0.12 -11.17 30.51
CA ASP A 318 0.79 -12.17 29.97
C ASP A 318 0.13 -13.37 29.26
N ASP A 319 -1.20 -13.36 29.12
CA ASP A 319 -1.90 -14.32 28.27
C ASP A 319 -1.41 -14.25 26.82
N ILE A 320 -1.24 -15.42 26.21
CA ILE A 320 -0.88 -15.57 24.80
C ILE A 320 -2.09 -16.07 24.04
N ILE A 321 -2.55 -15.26 23.09
CA ILE A 321 -3.60 -15.61 22.14
C ILE A 321 -2.94 -16.13 20.87
N THR A 322 -3.38 -17.28 20.37
CA THR A 322 -2.96 -17.83 19.08
C THR A 322 -4.16 -17.97 18.16
N LEU A 323 -4.07 -17.39 16.96
CA LEU A 323 -5.07 -17.48 15.91
C LEU A 323 -4.54 -18.45 14.85
N ARG A 324 -5.18 -19.62 14.76
CA ARG A 324 -4.78 -20.70 13.87
C ARG A 324 -5.79 -20.85 12.74
N VAL A 325 -5.30 -20.79 11.51
CA VAL A 325 -6.10 -20.98 10.30
C VAL A 325 -5.36 -21.96 9.39
N PRO A 326 -5.98 -23.09 9.01
CA PRO A 326 -5.34 -24.06 8.11
C PRO A 326 -4.85 -23.39 6.82
N GLY A 327 -3.57 -23.58 6.48
CA GLY A 327 -2.91 -22.97 5.32
C GLY A 327 -2.24 -21.61 5.57
N TRP A 328 -2.30 -21.08 6.80
CA TRP A 328 -1.58 -19.86 7.22
C TRP A 328 -0.72 -20.13 8.45
N GLU A 329 0.35 -19.34 8.60
CA GLU A 329 1.15 -19.29 9.82
C GLU A 329 0.30 -18.82 11.02
N ASP A 330 0.50 -19.42 12.19
CA ASP A 330 -0.16 -19.04 13.43
C ASP A 330 0.17 -17.58 13.79
N ILE A 331 -0.86 -16.76 14.02
CA ILE A 331 -0.68 -15.37 14.47
C ILE A 331 -0.82 -15.32 15.98
N ARG A 332 0.18 -14.79 16.68
CA ARG A 332 0.25 -14.80 18.14
C ARG A 332 0.28 -13.39 18.71
N PHE A 333 -0.48 -13.15 19.77
CA PHE A 333 -0.53 -11.89 20.52
C PHE A 333 -0.33 -12.15 22.00
N LYS A 334 0.48 -11.34 22.66
CA LYS A 334 0.63 -11.31 24.12
C LYS A 334 -0.13 -10.14 24.71
N VAL A 335 -0.85 -10.39 25.80
CA VAL A 335 -1.48 -9.35 26.60
C VAL A 335 -0.40 -8.64 27.42
N VAL A 336 -0.02 -7.43 27.02
CA VAL A 336 1.06 -6.67 27.67
C VAL A 336 0.57 -5.78 28.81
N ASN A 337 -0.71 -5.39 28.79
CA ASN A 337 -1.30 -4.57 29.84
C ASN A 337 -2.79 -4.86 29.99
N LEU A 338 -3.33 -4.61 31.19
CA LEU A 338 -4.75 -4.66 31.50
C LEU A 338 -5.16 -3.30 32.09
N ILE A 339 -5.90 -2.51 31.33
CA ILE A 339 -6.31 -1.15 31.71
C ILE A 339 -7.76 -1.20 32.15
N SER A 340 -8.06 -0.72 33.36
CA SER A 340 -9.45 -0.61 33.80
C SER A 340 -10.07 0.70 33.34
N TYR A 341 -11.25 0.63 32.72
CA TYR A 341 -11.98 1.80 32.24
C TYR A 341 -13.04 2.32 33.23
N SER A 342 -13.42 1.53 34.24
CA SER A 342 -14.50 1.86 35.20
C SER A 342 -14.08 1.80 36.68
N GLY A 343 -12.78 1.89 36.97
CA GLY A 343 -12.23 1.94 38.34
C GLY A 343 -11.54 0.64 38.79
N PRO A 344 -11.01 0.54 40.02
CA PRO A 344 -10.13 -0.57 40.43
C PRO A 344 -10.75 -1.97 40.31
N THR A 345 -12.08 -2.08 40.35
CA THR A 345 -12.87 -3.31 40.23
C THR A 345 -13.60 -3.45 38.88
N GLY A 346 -13.38 -2.52 37.95
CA GLY A 346 -14.01 -2.48 36.64
C GLY A 346 -13.53 -3.54 35.66
N GLU A 347 -14.28 -3.76 34.57
CA GLU A 347 -13.82 -4.61 33.46
C GLU A 347 -12.50 -4.06 32.90
N LYS A 348 -11.51 -4.95 32.80
CA LYS A 348 -10.18 -4.62 32.29
C LYS A 348 -10.12 -4.89 30.80
N GLU A 349 -9.51 -3.97 30.08
CA GLU A 349 -9.22 -4.13 28.66
C GLU A 349 -7.74 -4.41 28.41
N ALA A 350 -7.48 -5.40 27.57
CA ALA A 350 -6.17 -5.96 27.30
C ALA A 350 -5.47 -5.22 26.16
N SER A 351 -4.28 -4.67 26.39
CA SER A 351 -3.43 -4.21 25.29
C SER A 351 -2.63 -5.39 24.73
N PHE A 352 -2.53 -5.49 23.40
CA PHE A 352 -1.86 -6.59 22.71
C PHE A 352 -0.53 -6.15 22.11
N LYS A 353 0.45 -7.04 22.17
CA LYS A 353 1.67 -7.00 21.35
C LYS A 353 1.72 -8.25 20.49
N GLU A 354 1.87 -8.10 19.19
CA GLU A 354 2.11 -9.22 18.30
C GLU A 354 3.48 -9.86 18.59
N LEU A 355 3.51 -11.19 18.67
CA LEU A 355 4.72 -11.98 18.89
C LEU A 355 5.35 -12.39 17.56
N LYS A 356 6.68 -12.35 17.50
CA LYS A 356 7.45 -12.93 16.39
C LYS A 356 7.52 -14.46 16.52
N PRO A 357 7.79 -15.17 15.41
CA PRO A 357 8.03 -16.62 15.46
C PRO A 357 9.11 -16.96 16.51
N GLY A 358 8.80 -17.87 17.43
CA GLY A 358 9.71 -18.30 18.50
C GLY A 358 9.67 -17.47 19.81
N GLU A 359 8.90 -16.37 19.88
CA GLU A 359 8.73 -15.60 21.12
C GLU A 359 7.63 -16.19 22.03
N ASN A 360 7.76 -16.02 23.36
CA ASN A 360 6.76 -16.37 24.38
C ASN A 360 6.41 -15.17 25.28
#